data_AF-A0A352WRT8-F1
#
_entry.id   AF-A0A352WRT8-F1
#
_cell.length_a   1.000
_cell.length_b   1.000
_cell.length_c   1.000
_cell.angle_alpha   90.00
_cell.angle_beta   90.00
_cell.angle_gamma   90.00
#
_symmetry.space_group_name_H-M   'P 1'
#
loop_
_entity.id
_entity.type
_entity.pdbx_description
1 polymer ?
#
loop_
_entity_poly.entity_id
_entity_poly.type
_entity_poly.pdbx_seq_one_letter_code
_entity_poly.pdbx_strand_id
1 'polypeptide(L)'
;MGKKRPHWHEDALAAVRALRKDGVISHPTDTVWGLAADATSTTGVQRIFDIKQRATSETLLMLVDSEQALEQLLPNLPEAAWELLEVSDRPVT
;
A
#
# COMPACT_ATOMS: atom_id res chain seq x y z
N MET A 1 -28.32 -5.14 15.27
CA MET A 1 -27.29 -4.85 16.29
C MET A 1 -26.07 -4.28 15.57
N GLY A 2 -25.74 -3.01 15.76
CA GLY A 2 -24.63 -2.37 15.00
C GLY A 2 -23.29 -2.99 15.37
N LYS A 3 -22.45 -3.30 14.38
CA LYS A 3 -21.07 -3.77 14.64
C LYS A 3 -20.35 -2.68 15.46
N LYS A 4 -19.88 -3.04 16.67
CA LYS A 4 -19.02 -2.15 17.45
C LYS A 4 -17.77 -1.86 16.64
N ARG A 5 -17.35 -0.59 16.61
CA ARG A 5 -16.10 -0.19 15.96
C ARG A 5 -14.92 -0.85 16.68
N PRO A 6 -13.89 -1.30 15.96
CA PRO A 6 -12.68 -1.82 16.57
C PRO A 6 -11.94 -0.71 17.34
N HIS A 7 -11.16 -1.10 18.35
CA HIS A 7 -10.42 -0.16 19.20
C HIS A 7 -9.40 0.70 18.42
N TRP A 8 -8.89 0.19 17.29
CA TRP A 8 -7.93 0.88 16.40
C TRP A 8 -8.57 1.78 15.35
N HIS A 9 -9.91 1.93 15.33
CA HIS A 9 -10.60 2.67 14.26
C HIS A 9 -10.10 4.12 14.10
N GLU A 10 -9.90 4.83 15.22
CA GLU A 10 -9.43 6.22 15.18
C GLU A 10 -7.98 6.33 14.71
N ASP A 11 -7.13 5.35 15.06
CA ASP A 11 -5.74 5.28 14.60
C ASP A 11 -5.68 5.05 13.09
N ALA A 12 -6.51 4.14 12.56
CA ALA A 12 -6.63 3.92 11.12
C ALA A 12 -7.09 5.20 10.39
N LEU A 13 -8.07 5.93 10.94
CA LEU A 13 -8.49 7.21 10.37
C LEU A 13 -7.38 8.27 10.43
N ALA A 14 -6.57 8.28 11.48
CA ALA A 14 -5.41 9.16 11.58
C ALA A 14 -4.35 8.84 10.52
N ALA A 15 -4.07 7.55 10.30
CA ALA A 15 -3.15 7.10 9.25
C ALA A 15 -3.64 7.51 7.85
N VAL A 16 -4.93 7.32 7.54
CA VAL A 16 -5.52 7.76 6.26
C VAL A 16 -5.39 9.27 6.10
N ARG A 17 -5.63 10.06 7.16
CA ARG A 17 -5.45 11.52 7.10
C ARG A 17 -4.00 11.93 6.86
N ALA A 18 -3.02 11.20 7.41
CA ALA A 18 -1.61 11.45 7.18
C ALA A 18 -1.23 11.14 5.72
N LEU A 19 -1.64 9.99 5.20
CA LEU A 19 -1.39 9.58 3.81
C LEU A 19 -1.96 10.60 2.81
N ARG A 20 -3.21 11.04 3.00
CA ARG A 20 -3.88 12.05 2.15
C ARG A 20 -3.23 13.45 2.19
N LYS A 21 -2.29 13.69 3.11
CA LYS A 21 -1.55 14.96 3.24
C LYS A 21 -0.08 14.78 2.81
N ASP A 22 0.19 13.85 1.92
CA ASP A 22 1.54 13.48 1.46
C ASP A 22 2.49 13.09 2.60
N GLY A 23 1.92 12.59 3.70
CA GLY A 23 2.65 12.09 4.86
C GLY A 23 3.13 10.65 4.67
N VAL A 24 4.06 10.24 5.52
CA VAL A 24 4.56 8.87 5.61
C VAL A 24 4.07 8.26 6.93
N ILE A 25 3.58 7.03 6.87
CA ILE A 25 3.23 6.23 8.05
C ILE A 25 4.16 5.03 8.17
N SER A 26 4.30 4.52 9.38
CA SER A 26 4.79 3.15 9.59
C SER A 26 3.61 2.22 9.80
N HIS A 27 3.63 1.05 9.16
CA HIS A 27 2.60 0.03 9.32
C HIS A 27 3.23 -1.34 9.56
N PRO A 28 2.60 -2.19 10.40
CA PRO A 28 3.08 -3.55 10.60
C PRO A 28 2.81 -4.40 9.36
N THR A 29 3.72 -5.31 9.05
CA THR A 29 3.48 -6.44 8.15
C THR A 29 3.70 -7.74 8.93
N ASP A 30 3.49 -8.89 8.30
CA ASP A 30 3.81 -10.21 8.84
C ASP A 30 5.32 -10.50 8.93
N THR A 31 6.17 -9.66 8.29
CA THR A 31 7.63 -9.82 8.28
C THR A 31 8.35 -8.71 9.05
N VAL A 32 8.23 -7.47 8.58
CA VAL A 32 8.92 -6.29 9.12
C VAL A 32 7.99 -5.08 9.13
N TRP A 33 8.38 -4.01 9.84
CA TRP A 33 7.67 -2.75 9.72
C TRP A 33 7.92 -2.10 8.36
N GLY A 34 6.85 -1.72 7.68
CA GLY A 34 6.90 -0.99 6.42
C GLY A 34 6.78 0.51 6.63
N LEU A 35 7.38 1.29 5.73
CA LEU A 35 7.06 2.72 5.55
C LEU A 35 6.16 2.85 4.33
N ALA A 36 5.04 3.55 4.47
CA ALA A 36 4.06 3.74 3.42
C ALA A 36 3.71 5.21 3.23
N ALA A 37 3.49 5.59 1.98
CA ALA A 37 2.91 6.85 1.55
C ALA A 37 1.80 6.56 0.53
N ASP A 38 1.02 7.58 0.17
CA ASP A 38 0.12 7.46 -0.98
C ASP A 38 0.94 7.22 -2.25
N ALA A 39 0.75 6.05 -2.88
CA ALA A 39 1.51 5.62 -4.05
C ALA A 39 1.24 6.49 -5.29
N THR A 40 0.13 7.24 -5.30
CA THR A 40 -0.21 8.19 -6.37
C THR A 40 0.37 9.59 -6.15
N SER A 41 0.92 9.84 -4.95
CA SER A 41 1.56 11.12 -4.60
C SER A 41 3.07 11.06 -4.84
N THR A 42 3.56 11.84 -5.81
CA THR A 42 5.00 11.99 -6.05
C THR A 42 5.72 12.56 -4.82
N THR A 43 5.09 13.50 -4.09
CA THR A 43 5.62 14.07 -2.85
C THR A 43 5.73 13.03 -1.74
N GLY A 44 4.69 12.22 -1.54
CA GLY A 44 4.69 11.16 -0.53
C GLY A 44 5.74 10.09 -0.83
N VAL A 45 5.84 9.67 -2.09
CA VAL A 45 6.85 8.71 -2.55
C VAL A 45 8.27 9.25 -2.38
N GLN A 46 8.53 10.51 -2.76
CA GLN A 46 9.86 11.12 -2.57
C GLN A 46 10.27 11.13 -1.09
N ARG A 47 9.35 11.42 -0.17
CA ARG A 47 9.61 11.35 1.27
C ARG A 47 10.07 9.97 1.73
N ILE A 48 9.53 8.89 1.16
CA ILE A 48 9.99 7.53 1.48
C ILE A 48 11.45 7.36 1.08
N PHE A 49 11.84 7.79 -0.12
CA PHE A 49 13.23 7.73 -0.57
C PHE A 49 14.15 8.57 0.31
N ASP A 50 13.74 9.78 0.67
CA ASP A 50 14.51 10.68 1.53
C ASP A 50 14.72 10.08 2.94
N ILE A 51 13.66 9.53 3.54
CA ILE A 51 13.74 8.89 4.87
C ILE A 51 14.65 7.66 4.82
N LYS A 52 14.53 6.84 3.76
CA LYS A 52 15.32 5.61 3.62
C LYS A 52 16.74 5.85 3.11
N GLN A 53 17.07 7.08 2.69
CA GLN A 53 18.33 7.43 2.03
C GLN A 53 18.59 6.52 0.81
N ARG A 54 17.54 6.26 0.03
CA ARG A 54 17.57 5.38 -1.15
C ARG A 54 17.60 6.20 -2.43
N ALA A 55 18.31 5.70 -3.45
CA ALA A 55 18.27 6.31 -4.77
C ALA A 55 16.87 6.13 -5.39
N THR A 56 16.36 7.17 -6.06
CA THR A 56 15.04 7.14 -6.72
C THR A 56 14.97 6.18 -7.91
N SER A 57 16.12 5.66 -8.37
CA SER A 57 16.20 4.59 -9.37
C SER A 57 15.83 3.21 -8.81
N GLU A 58 15.80 3.04 -7.49
CA GLU A 58 15.39 1.79 -6.87
C GLU A 58 13.87 1.70 -6.73
N THR A 59 13.32 0.49 -6.69
CA THR A 59 11.88 0.27 -6.63
C THR A 59 11.32 0.24 -5.20
N LEU A 60 10.03 0.57 -5.09
CA LEU A 60 9.20 0.39 -3.90
C LEU A 60 8.04 -0.57 -4.25
N LEU A 61 7.51 -1.26 -3.25
CA LEU A 61 6.32 -2.07 -3.40
C LEU A 61 5.07 -1.17 -3.36
N MET A 62 4.13 -1.43 -4.27
CA MET A 62 2.81 -0.82 -4.25
C MET A 62 1.80 -1.84 -3.72
N LEU A 63 1.00 -1.43 -2.75
CA LEU A 63 -0.07 -2.25 -2.18
C LEU A 63 -1.40 -1.77 -2.78
N VAL A 64 -2.18 -2.70 -3.30
CA VAL A 64 -3.54 -2.47 -3.83
C VAL A 64 -4.54 -3.25 -2.98
N ASP A 65 -5.76 -2.72 -2.86
CA ASP A 65 -6.81 -3.31 -2.03
C ASP A 65 -7.79 -4.19 -2.81
N SER A 66 -7.65 -4.22 -4.14
CA SER A 66 -8.60 -4.86 -5.04
C SER A 66 -7.98 -5.17 -6.40
N GLU A 67 -8.49 -6.22 -7.05
CA GLU A 67 -8.18 -6.56 -8.44
C GLU A 67 -8.55 -5.41 -9.39
N GLN A 68 -9.63 -4.68 -9.11
CA GLN A 68 -10.05 -3.54 -9.92
C GLN A 68 -9.02 -2.40 -9.88
N ALA A 69 -8.41 -2.14 -8.71
CA ALA A 69 -7.33 -1.17 -8.60
C ALA A 69 -6.09 -1.64 -9.39
N LEU A 70 -5.78 -2.94 -9.35
CA LEU A 70 -4.67 -3.52 -10.10
C LEU A 70 -4.88 -3.37 -11.62
N GLU A 71 -6.08 -3.68 -12.12
CA GLU A 71 -6.44 -3.55 -13.54
C GLU A 71 -6.34 -2.09 -14.03
N GLN A 72 -6.77 -1.12 -13.20
CA GLN A 72 -6.64 0.31 -13.52
C GLN A 72 -5.19 0.78 -13.60
N LEU A 73 -4.31 0.22 -12.77
CA LEU A 73 -2.89 0.56 -12.73
C LEU A 73 -2.08 -0.15 -13.83
N LEU A 74 -2.47 -1.39 -14.16
CA LEU A 74 -1.76 -2.28 -15.08
C LEU A 74 -2.74 -2.86 -16.12
N PRO A 75 -3.18 -2.07 -17.11
CA PRO A 75 -4.23 -2.48 -18.06
C PRO A 75 -3.87 -3.64 -19.00
N ASN A 76 -2.59 -4.02 -19.08
CA ASN A 76 -2.11 -5.14 -19.90
C ASN A 76 -1.39 -6.19 -19.04
N LEU A 77 -1.95 -6.51 -17.87
CA LEU A 77 -1.40 -7.55 -17.01
C LEU A 77 -1.54 -8.93 -17.68
N PRO A 78 -0.47 -9.76 -17.73
CA PRO A 78 -0.55 -11.09 -18.33
C PRO A 78 -1.57 -11.99 -17.64
N GLU A 79 -2.25 -12.86 -18.40
CA GLU A 79 -3.26 -13.79 -17.86
C GLU A 79 -2.72 -14.64 -16.71
N ALA A 80 -1.47 -15.11 -16.83
CA ALA A 80 -0.82 -15.91 -15.79
C ALA A 80 -0.73 -15.19 -14.43
N ALA A 81 -0.74 -13.86 -14.39
CA ALA A 81 -0.76 -13.11 -13.13
C ALA A 81 -2.15 -13.13 -12.49
N TRP A 82 -3.22 -13.10 -13.28
CA TRP A 82 -4.60 -13.27 -12.80
C TRP A 82 -4.82 -14.69 -12.27
N GLU A 83 -4.38 -15.70 -13.02
CA GLU A 83 -4.42 -17.11 -12.58
C GLU A 83 -3.66 -17.28 -11.25
N LEU A 84 -2.50 -16.62 -11.11
CA LEU A 84 -1.72 -16.66 -9.86
C LEU A 84 -2.45 -16.00 -8.69
N LEU A 85 -3.12 -14.86 -8.91
CA LEU A 85 -3.90 -14.18 -7.88
C LEU A 85 -5.08 -15.03 -7.40
N GLU A 86 -5.78 -15.71 -8.32
CA GLU A 86 -6.94 -16.55 -8.00
C GLU A 86 -6.58 -17.72 -7.07
N VAL A 87 -5.42 -18.35 -7.28
CA VAL A 87 -4.98 -19.51 -6.50
C VAL A 87 -4.16 -19.15 -5.25
N SER A 88 -3.82 -17.88 -5.06
CA SER A 88 -3.00 -17.43 -3.93
C SER A 88 -3.86 -17.21 -2.68
N ASP A 89 -3.54 -17.90 -1.59
CA ASP A 89 -4.20 -17.77 -0.28
C ASP A 89 -3.50 -16.77 0.65
N ARG A 90 -2.43 -16.14 0.17
CA ARG A 90 -1.57 -15.20 0.90
C ARG A 90 -1.09 -14.08 -0.01
N PRO A 91 -0.66 -12.93 0.54
CA PRO A 91 -0.13 -11.83 -0.25
C PRO A 91 1.02 -12.30 -1.17
N VAL A 92 0.90 -11.95 -2.45
CA VAL A 92 1.90 -12.22 -3.48
C VAL A 92 2.47 -10.90 -3.98
N THR A 93 3.73 -10.91 -4.43
CA THR A 93 4.43 -9.77 -5.03
C THR A 93 5.09 -10.21 -6.31
#